data_AF-A0A7X4A1T9-F1
#
_entry.id   AF-A0A7X4A1T9-F1
#
_cell.length_a   1.000
_cell.length_b   1.000
_cell.length_c   1.000
_cell.angle_alpha   90.00
_cell.angle_beta   90.00
_cell.angle_gamma   90.00
#
_symmetry.space_group_name_H-M   'P 1'
#
loop_
_entity.id
_entity.type
_entity.pdbx_description
1 polymer ?
#
loop_
_entity_poly.entity_id
_entity_poly.type
_entity_poly.pdbx_seq_one_letter_code
_entity_poly.pdbx_strand_id
1 'polypeptide(L)' 'YRTRDEVQKIREERDAIEQVRGRLLDAGATEAELKAIDKEIKDIVNASAEFAKESPEPDPSELWTDITVDA' A
#
# COMPACT_ATOMS: atom_id res chain seq x y z
N TYR A 1 -5.14 6.49 -22.38
CA TYR A 1 -6.49 7.08 -22.31
C TYR A 1 -6.55 8.34 -21.43
N ARG A 2 -5.53 8.68 -20.63
CA ARG A 2 -5.34 9.99 -19.97
C ARG A 2 -3.86 10.41 -20.06
N THR A 3 -3.57 11.69 -19.91
CA THR A 3 -2.20 12.22 -19.99
C THR A 3 -1.46 12.03 -18.67
N ARG A 4 -0.12 11.98 -18.72
CA ARG A 4 0.71 11.94 -17.50
C ARG A 4 0.51 13.20 -16.66
N ASP A 5 0.39 14.36 -17.33
CA ASP A 5 0.20 15.66 -16.69
C ASP A 5 -1.11 15.73 -15.89
N GLU A 6 -2.19 15.12 -16.39
CA GLU A 6 -3.46 15.06 -15.66
C GLU A 6 -3.31 14.26 -14.37
N VAL A 7 -2.68 13.08 -14.44
CA VAL A 7 -2.45 12.22 -13.28
C VAL A 7 -1.57 12.92 -12.25
N GLN A 8 -0.53 13.61 -12.72
CA GLN A 8 0.37 14.35 -11.85
C GLN A 8 -0.35 15.52 -11.15
N LYS A 9 -1.16 16.30 -11.89
CA LYS A 9 -1.96 17.37 -11.31
C LYS A 9 -2.92 16.88 -10.23
N ILE A 10 -3.61 15.76 -10.47
CA ILE A 10 -4.52 15.16 -9.48
C ILE A 10 -3.74 14.71 -8.23
N ARG A 11 -2.56 14.14 -8.41
CA ARG A 11 -1.71 13.75 -7.29
C ARG A 11 -1.21 14.97 -6.50
N GLU A 12 -0.84 16.05 -7.16
CA GLU A 12 -0.35 17.24 -6.44
C GLU A 12 -1.47 18.00 -5.73
N GLU A 13 -2.66 18.10 -6.33
CA GLU A 13 -3.76 18.91 -5.79
C GLU A 13 -4.76 18.13 -4.92
N ARG A 14 -4.87 16.80 -5.12
CA ARG A 14 -5.94 15.97 -4.53
C ARG A 14 -5.47 14.68 -3.89
N ASP A 15 -4.20 14.61 -3.49
CA ASP A 15 -3.71 13.49 -2.70
C ASP A 15 -4.38 13.48 -1.31
N ALA A 16 -4.97 12.34 -0.96
CA ALA A 16 -5.68 12.17 0.30
C ALA A 16 -4.73 12.05 1.49
N ILE A 17 -3.54 11.46 1.28
CA ILE A 17 -2.51 11.29 2.29
C ILE A 17 -1.95 12.66 2.65
N GLU A 18 -1.62 13.49 1.67
CA GLU A 18 -1.13 14.87 1.92
C GLU A 18 -2.19 15.74 2.62
N GLN A 19 -3.45 15.62 2.23
CA GLN A 19 -4.54 16.34 2.92
C GLN A 19 -4.67 15.91 4.38
N VAL A 20 -4.58 14.62 4.68
CA VAL A 20 -4.63 14.11 6.05
C VAL A 20 -3.37 14.50 6.82
N ARG A 21 -2.19 14.45 6.17
CA ARG A 21 -0.91 14.90 6.73
C ARG A 21 -1.01 16.34 7.21
N GLY A 22 -1.54 17.24 6.38
CA GLY A 22 -1.79 18.64 6.74
C GLY A 22 -2.69 18.77 7.97
N ARG A 23 -3.83 18.06 7.98
CA ARG A 23 -4.76 18.07 9.12
C ARG A 23 -4.13 17.56 10.42
N LEU A 24 -3.24 16.57 10.34
CA LEU A 24 -2.53 16.03 11.50
C LEU A 24 -1.50 17.02 12.04
N LEU A 25 -0.74 17.68 11.16
CA LEU A 25 0.19 18.75 11.55
C LEU A 25 -0.54 19.92 12.19
N ASP A 26 -1.67 20.35 11.62
CA ASP A 26 -2.52 21.40 12.19
C ASP A 26 -3.10 21.00 13.55
N ALA A 27 -3.33 19.70 13.77
CA ALA A 27 -3.77 19.14 15.05
C ALA A 27 -2.64 18.93 16.07
N GLY A 28 -1.40 19.30 15.73
CA GLY A 28 -0.25 19.26 16.64
C GLY A 28 0.63 18.01 16.52
N ALA A 29 0.42 17.16 15.52
CA ALA A 29 1.37 16.10 15.20
C ALA A 29 2.68 16.70 14.68
N THR A 30 3.78 15.98 14.88
CA THR A 30 5.10 16.40 14.42
C THR A 30 5.48 15.73 13.10
N GLU A 31 6.28 16.43 12.31
CA GLU A 31 6.96 15.88 11.11
C GLU A 31 7.69 14.56 11.43
N ALA A 32 8.27 14.45 12.63
CA ALA A 32 9.03 13.27 13.04
C ALA A 32 8.12 12.04 13.27
N GLU A 33 6.95 12.22 13.89
CA GLU A 33 5.98 11.15 14.09
C GLU A 33 5.43 10.64 12.76
N LEU A 34 5.07 11.55 11.85
CA LEU A 34 4.57 11.19 10.52
C LEU A 34 5.63 10.41 9.72
N LYS A 35 6.89 10.87 9.77
CA LYS A 35 8.01 10.18 9.12
C LYS A 35 8.31 8.82 9.73
N ALA A 36 8.09 8.64 11.04
CA ALA A 36 8.24 7.35 11.70
C ALA A 36 7.20 6.35 11.18
N ILE A 37 5.94 6.79 11.04
CA ILE A 37 4.85 5.98 10.46
C ILE A 37 5.18 5.60 9.00
N ASP A 38 5.62 6.56 8.17
CA ASP A 38 6.00 6.28 6.78
C ASP A 38 7.10 5.22 6.68
N LYS A 39 8.08 5.28 7.60
CA LYS A 39 9.15 4.30 7.66
C LYS A 39 8.62 2.91 8.04
N GLU A 40 7.80 2.83 9.08
CA GLU A 40 7.20 1.57 9.51
C GLU A 40 6.39 0.90 8.40
N ILE A 41 5.53 1.68 7.72
CA ILE A 41 4.74 1.19 6.58
C ILE A 41 5.66 0.67 5.48
N LYS A 42 6.73 1.40 5.16
CA LYS A 42 7.69 0.98 4.13
C LYS A 42 8.37 -0.33 4.50
N ASP A 43 8.74 -0.50 5.76
CA ASP A 43 9.37 -1.73 6.25
C ASP A 43 8.39 -2.92 6.15
N ILE A 44 7.12 -2.75 6.51
CA ILE A 44 6.07 -3.76 6.39
C ILE A 44 5.84 -4.15 4.92
N VAL A 45 5.73 -3.16 4.02
CA VAL A 45 5.51 -3.40 2.59
C VAL A 45 6.69 -4.13 1.97
N ASN A 46 7.92 -3.75 2.32
CA ASN A 46 9.11 -4.44 1.82
C ASN A 46 9.17 -5.89 2.31
N ALA A 47 8.89 -6.13 3.59
CA ALA A 47 8.85 -7.48 4.15
C ALA A 47 7.77 -8.34 3.45
N SER A 48 6.60 -7.75 3.20
CA SER A 48 5.51 -8.43 2.50
C SER A 48 5.86 -8.74 1.04
N ALA A 49 6.53 -7.81 0.36
CA ALA A 49 6.98 -7.98 -1.02
C ALA A 49 8.07 -9.06 -1.13
N GLU A 50 8.98 -9.14 -0.15
CA GLU A 50 10.01 -10.17 -0.13
C GLU A 50 9.41 -11.54 0.14
N PHE A 51 8.53 -11.64 1.15
CA PHE A 51 7.77 -12.87 1.41
C PHE A 51 7.02 -13.35 0.16
N ALA A 52 6.35 -12.45 -0.58
CA ALA A 52 5.62 -12.82 -1.79
C ALA A 52 6.53 -13.32 -2.93
N LYS A 53 7.80 -12.89 -2.99
CA LYS A 53 8.77 -13.37 -3.99
C LYS A 53 9.42 -14.69 -3.58
N GLU A 54 9.68 -14.87 -2.29
CA GLU A 54 10.31 -16.07 -1.74
C GLU A 54 9.30 -17.20 -1.56
N SER A 55 8.00 -16.88 -1.50
CA SER A 55 6.93 -17.86 -1.41
C SER A 55 6.99 -18.81 -2.60
N PRO A 56 7.05 -20.13 -2.37
CA PRO A 56 7.03 -21.10 -3.46
C PRO A 56 5.71 -21.03 -4.22
N GLU A 57 5.75 -21.44 -5.49
CA GLU A 57 4.52 -21.68 -6.23
C GLU A 57 3.70 -22.79 -5.56
N PRO A 58 2.36 -22.72 -5.60
CA PRO A 58 1.50 -23.78 -5.07
C PRO A 58 1.77 -25.09 -5.81
N ASP A 59 1.59 -26.22 -5.13
CA ASP A 59 1.77 -27.53 -5.74
C ASP A 59 0.75 -27.72 -6.89
N PRO A 60 1.13 -28.31 -8.04
CA PRO A 60 0.19 -28.53 -9.14
C PRO A 60 -1.07 -29.32 -8.76
N SER A 61 -1.03 -30.12 -7.69
CA SER A 61 -2.20 -30.81 -7.15
C SER A 61 -3.22 -29.87 -6.49
N GLU A 62 -2.81 -28.68 -6.02
CA GLU A 62 -3.71 -27.65 -5.49
C GLU A 62 -4.59 -27.01 -6.58
N LEU A 63 -4.29 -27.22 -7.87
CA LEU A 63 -5.10 -26.68 -8.97
C LEU A 63 -6.58 -27.10 -8.89
N TRP A 64 -6.87 -28.25 -8.27
CA TRP A 64 -8.20 -28.83 -8.19
C TRP A 64 -8.88 -28.68 -6.83
N THR A 65 -8.26 -27.95 -5.88
CA THR A 65 -8.89 -27.65 -4.60
C THR A 65 -9.88 -26.47 -4.76
N ASP A 66 -10.81 -26.32 -3.82
CA ASP A 66 -11.76 -25.19 -3.75
C ASP A 66 -12.75 -25.05 -4.92
N ILE A 67 -13.01 -26.12 -5.68
CA ILE A 67 -13.96 -26.13 -6.81
C ILE A 67 -15.43 -26.18 -6.31
N THR A 68 -15.70 -26.84 -5.19
CA THR A 68 -17.02 -26.88 -4.55
C THR A 68 -16.87 -26.58 -3.07
N VAL A 69 -17.84 -25.86 -2.50
CA VAL A 69 -17.98 -25.75 -1.05
C VAL A 69 -18.53 -27.10 -0.57
N ASP A 70 -17.83 -27.81 0.31
CA ASP A 70 -18.35 -29.04 0.90
C ASP A 70 -19.73 -28.77 1.52
N ALA A 71 -20.67 -29.70 1.30
CA ALA A 71 -22.08 -29.57 1.69
C ALA A 71 -22.31 -29.61 3.22
#